data_AF-A0A452S1A6-F1
#
_entry.id   AF-A0A452S1A6-F1
#
_cell.length_a   1.000
_cell.length_b   1.000
_cell.length_c   1.000
_cell.angle_alpha   90.00
_cell.angle_beta   90.00
_cell.angle_gamma   90.00
#
_symmetry.space_group_name_H-M   'P 1'
#
loop_
_entity.id
_entity.type
_entity.pdbx_description
1 polymer ?
#
loop_
_entity_poly.entity_id
_entity_poly.type
_entity_poly.pdbx_seq_one_letter_code
_entity_poly.pdbx_strand_id
1 'polypeptide(L)'
;MGSKEGTYSSLIPNIVDRAPIGKTFGDVLQPAKPTYRVGEVAEVTFVGANPKNSAENQTHQTFLTVEKYEAASAIWQIVHNDASWETRFYWHKGLLGHSNATIQWHIPDTAQPGIYRIRYFGHNRKQEFLKPAVILPFESTSAAFEVVTS
;
A
#
# COMPACT_ATOMS: atom_id res chain seq x y z
N MET A 1 -3.24 -11.14 -45.64
CA MET A 1 -3.34 -11.46 -44.21
C MET A 1 -2.49 -10.42 -43.47
N GLY A 2 -3.12 -9.42 -42.86
CA GLY A 2 -2.42 -8.33 -42.19
C GLY A 2 -3.23 -7.91 -40.98
N SER A 3 -2.98 -8.56 -39.85
CA SER A 3 -3.54 -8.14 -38.56
C SER A 3 -2.93 -6.79 -38.20
N LYS A 4 -3.75 -5.74 -38.29
CA LYS A 4 -3.44 -4.46 -37.64
C LYS A 4 -3.49 -4.72 -36.15
N GLU A 5 -2.34 -4.81 -35.50
CA GLU A 5 -2.28 -4.77 -34.03
C GLU A 5 -2.83 -3.41 -33.59
N GLY A 6 -3.99 -3.44 -32.95
CA GLY A 6 -4.57 -2.25 -32.33
C GLY A 6 -3.68 -1.82 -31.19
N THR A 7 -3.03 -0.66 -31.34
CA THR A 7 -2.36 0.02 -30.24
C THR A 7 -3.44 0.52 -29.29
N TYR A 8 -3.76 -0.25 -28.25
CA TYR A 8 -4.63 0.19 -27.18
C TYR A 8 -3.94 1.36 -26.46
N SER A 9 -4.38 2.59 -26.71
CA SER A 9 -3.91 3.73 -25.92
C SER A 9 -4.47 3.59 -24.50
N SER A 10 -3.60 3.55 -23.49
CA SER A 10 -4.06 3.58 -22.10
C SER A 10 -4.92 4.82 -21.88
N LEU A 11 -6.16 4.64 -21.42
CA LEU A 11 -7.10 5.73 -21.13
C LEU A 11 -6.59 6.65 -20.00
N ILE A 12 -5.58 6.19 -19.24
CA ILE A 12 -4.94 6.93 -18.15
C ILE A 12 -3.52 7.31 -18.58
N PRO A 13 -3.18 8.61 -18.65
CA PRO A 13 -1.84 9.07 -19.01
C PRO A 13 -0.77 8.40 -18.14
N ASN A 14 0.30 7.93 -18.78
CA ASN A 14 1.46 7.34 -18.11
C ASN A 14 2.32 8.45 -17.51
N ILE A 15 2.01 8.81 -16.26
CA ILE A 15 2.74 9.82 -15.49
C ILE A 15 3.90 9.15 -14.74
N VAL A 16 5.04 9.83 -14.62
CA VAL A 16 6.16 9.39 -13.77
C VAL A 16 5.79 9.68 -12.32
N ASP A 17 5.86 8.68 -11.44
CA ASP A 17 5.61 8.88 -10.01
C ASP A 17 6.80 9.60 -9.37
N ARG A 18 6.52 10.43 -8.35
CA ARG A 18 7.53 11.16 -7.59
C ARG A 18 7.28 11.07 -6.09
N ALA A 19 8.31 10.72 -5.32
CA ALA A 19 8.31 10.92 -3.88
C ALA A 19 8.61 12.40 -3.54
N PRO A 20 8.09 12.94 -2.41
CA PRO A 20 8.48 14.25 -1.91
C PRO A 20 9.99 14.38 -1.69
N ILE A 21 10.51 15.62 -1.71
CA ILE A 21 11.94 15.88 -1.45
C ILE A 21 12.31 15.33 -0.07
N GLY A 22 13.41 14.56 -0.02
CA GLY A 22 13.90 13.94 1.22
C GLY A 22 13.09 12.72 1.68
N LYS A 23 12.17 12.21 0.86
CA LYS A 23 11.40 10.99 1.12
C LYS A 23 11.55 9.97 0.00
N THR A 24 11.23 8.72 0.31
CA THR A 24 11.10 7.63 -0.68
C THR A 24 9.68 7.10 -0.77
N PHE A 25 9.40 6.29 -1.81
CA PHE A 25 8.11 5.61 -1.92
C PHE A 25 7.91 4.69 -0.74
N GLY A 26 6.73 4.76 -0.13
CA GLY A 26 6.37 3.99 1.04
C GLY A 26 6.84 4.58 2.38
N ASP A 27 7.50 5.74 2.40
CA ASP A 27 7.71 6.48 3.66
C ASP A 27 6.37 6.79 4.33
N VAL A 28 6.30 6.61 5.65
CA VAL A 28 5.12 6.97 6.45
C VAL A 28 4.97 8.50 6.52
N LEU A 29 3.79 8.98 6.14
CA LEU A 29 3.35 10.38 6.24
C LEU A 29 2.49 10.60 7.48
N GLN A 30 1.59 9.65 7.77
CA GLN A 30 0.77 9.63 8.97
C GLN A 30 0.91 8.26 9.63
N PRO A 31 1.51 8.16 10.83
CA PRO A 31 1.65 6.88 11.52
C PRO A 31 0.33 6.45 12.16
N ALA A 32 0.21 5.14 12.41
CA ALA A 32 -0.81 4.61 13.30
C ALA A 32 -0.60 5.12 14.74
N LYS A 33 -1.67 5.17 15.52
CA LYS A 33 -1.57 5.37 16.98
C LYS A 33 -0.84 4.18 17.61
N PRO A 34 -0.17 4.35 18.75
CA PRO A 34 0.49 3.25 19.44
C PRO A 34 -0.48 2.16 19.94
N THR A 35 -1.73 2.50 20.23
CA THR A 35 -2.74 1.59 20.77
C THR A 35 -4.11 1.89 20.19
N TYR A 36 -4.90 0.84 19.96
CA TYR A 36 -6.29 0.87 19.55
C TYR A 36 -7.13 -0.12 20.35
N ARG A 37 -8.43 0.16 20.45
CA ARG A 37 -9.44 -0.78 20.94
C ARG A 37 -10.11 -1.50 19.78
N VAL A 38 -10.65 -2.69 20.03
CA VAL A 38 -11.58 -3.33 19.09
C VAL A 38 -12.74 -2.39 18.72
N GLY A 39 -13.17 -2.42 17.47
CA GLY A 39 -14.17 -1.51 16.90
C GLY A 39 -13.59 -0.18 16.38
N GLU A 40 -12.35 0.18 16.72
CA GLU A 40 -11.70 1.37 16.18
C GLU A 40 -11.09 1.13 14.78
N VAL A 41 -10.63 2.21 14.15
CA VAL A 41 -9.96 2.17 12.85
C VAL A 41 -8.49 2.55 13.00
N ALA A 42 -7.60 1.59 12.71
CA ALA A 42 -6.18 1.86 12.53
C ALA A 42 -5.95 2.42 11.11
N GLU A 43 -5.31 3.59 11.01
CA GLU A 43 -5.07 4.28 9.74
C GLU A 43 -3.59 4.64 9.62
N VAL A 44 -3.01 4.35 8.46
CA VAL A 44 -1.63 4.74 8.12
C VAL A 44 -1.62 5.31 6.71
N THR A 45 -0.96 6.45 6.52
CA THR A 45 -0.74 7.05 5.21
C THR A 45 0.72 7.00 4.83
N PHE A 46 1.00 6.55 3.61
CA PHE A 46 2.32 6.41 3.02
C PHE A 46 2.47 7.32 1.80
N VAL A 47 3.73 7.64 1.46
CA VAL A 47 4.07 8.15 0.11
C VAL A 47 3.72 7.05 -0.90
N GLY A 48 2.76 7.33 -1.77
CA GLY A 48 2.21 6.37 -2.72
C GLY A 48 2.81 6.47 -4.13
N ALA A 49 2.50 5.46 -4.94
CA ALA A 49 2.61 5.49 -6.39
C ALA A 49 1.27 5.07 -7.01
N ASN A 50 1.06 5.35 -8.31
CA ASN A 50 -0.18 5.00 -8.98
C ASN A 50 -0.45 3.46 -8.95
N PRO A 51 -1.58 2.99 -8.37
CA PRO A 51 -1.89 1.56 -8.24
C PRO A 51 -1.96 0.83 -9.60
N LYS A 52 -2.27 1.56 -10.69
CA LYS A 52 -2.25 1.04 -12.06
C LYS A 52 -0.93 0.34 -12.40
N ASN A 53 0.20 0.86 -11.93
CA ASN A 53 1.50 0.27 -12.17
C ASN A 53 1.62 -1.15 -11.62
N SER A 54 1.00 -1.44 -10.46
CA SER A 54 1.01 -2.79 -9.89
C SER A 54 0.05 -3.70 -10.65
N ALA A 55 -1.16 -3.21 -10.93
CA ALA A 55 -2.19 -3.97 -11.63
C ALA A 55 -1.81 -4.38 -13.06
N GLU A 56 -1.06 -3.54 -13.79
CA GLU A 56 -0.63 -3.83 -15.16
C GLU A 56 0.59 -4.78 -15.22
N ASN A 57 1.40 -4.87 -14.16
CA ASN A 57 2.68 -5.60 -14.20
C ASN A 57 2.66 -6.92 -13.43
N GLN A 58 1.73 -7.11 -12.50
CA GLN A 58 1.71 -8.30 -11.65
C GLN A 58 0.27 -8.77 -11.41
N THR A 59 0.04 -10.05 -11.66
CA THR A 59 -1.23 -10.72 -11.35
C THR A 59 -1.15 -11.31 -9.94
N HIS A 60 -2.21 -11.14 -9.14
CA HIS A 60 -2.40 -11.73 -7.80
C HIS A 60 -1.54 -11.19 -6.65
N GLN A 61 -1.18 -9.89 -6.63
CA GLN A 61 -0.63 -9.25 -5.44
C GLN A 61 -1.69 -8.49 -4.63
N THR A 62 -1.45 -8.38 -3.32
CA THR A 62 -2.18 -7.48 -2.43
C THR A 62 -1.48 -6.12 -2.34
N PHE A 63 -2.23 -5.03 -2.25
CA PHE A 63 -1.68 -3.70 -1.97
C PHE A 63 -1.34 -3.51 -0.49
N LEU A 64 -1.90 -4.32 0.41
CA LEU A 64 -1.67 -4.19 1.84
C LEU A 64 -1.71 -5.53 2.58
N THR A 65 -1.06 -5.58 3.74
CA THR A 65 -1.35 -6.61 4.75
C THR A 65 -1.51 -5.97 6.11
N VAL A 66 -2.40 -6.54 6.92
CA VAL A 66 -2.39 -6.38 8.37
C VAL A 66 -1.74 -7.63 8.93
N GLU A 67 -0.71 -7.46 9.75
CA GLU A 67 0.06 -8.56 10.31
C GLU A 67 0.03 -8.51 11.83
N LYS A 68 -0.18 -9.66 12.47
CA LYS A 68 -0.12 -9.86 13.93
C LYS A 68 1.20 -10.50 14.30
N TYR A 69 1.86 -10.00 15.33
CA TYR A 69 3.08 -10.60 15.87
C TYR A 69 2.74 -11.80 16.77
N GLU A 70 3.33 -12.95 16.47
CA GLU A 70 3.23 -14.18 17.27
C GLU A 70 4.50 -14.38 18.09
N ALA A 71 4.43 -14.07 19.39
CA ALA A 71 5.59 -14.06 20.29
C ALA A 71 6.24 -15.44 20.45
N ALA A 72 5.45 -16.52 20.43
CA ALA A 72 5.96 -17.89 20.62
C ALA A 72 6.92 -18.34 19.51
N SER A 73 6.74 -17.82 18.29
CA SER A 73 7.55 -18.15 17.11
C SER A 73 8.35 -16.97 16.58
N ALA A 74 8.19 -15.78 17.16
CA ALA A 74 8.80 -14.52 16.75
C ALA A 74 8.56 -14.16 15.27
N ILE A 75 7.37 -14.47 14.75
CA ILE A 75 6.99 -14.21 13.35
C ILE A 75 5.80 -13.26 13.25
N TRP A 76 5.71 -12.56 12.13
CA TRP A 76 4.54 -11.77 11.75
C TRP A 76 3.63 -12.61 10.87
N GLN A 77 2.40 -12.84 11.33
CA GLN A 77 1.37 -13.58 10.61
C GLN A 77 0.43 -12.61 9.89
N ILE A 78 0.21 -12.81 8.60
CA ILE A 78 -0.77 -12.04 7.84
C ILE A 78 -2.17 -12.48 8.29
N VAL A 79 -2.95 -11.53 8.81
CA VAL A 79 -4.33 -11.76 9.28
C VAL A 79 -5.36 -11.12 8.36
N HIS A 80 -5.00 -10.07 7.64
CA HIS A 80 -5.84 -9.45 6.61
C HIS A 80 -5.00 -9.00 5.41
N ASN A 81 -5.64 -8.93 4.25
CA ASN A 81 -5.12 -8.38 3.00
C ASN A 81 -6.17 -7.44 2.37
N ASP A 82 -5.89 -6.87 1.19
CA ASP A 82 -6.81 -5.94 0.51
C ASP A 82 -8.13 -6.57 0.02
N ALA A 83 -8.27 -7.89 0.06
CA ALA A 83 -9.53 -8.59 -0.20
C ALA A 83 -10.39 -8.77 1.06
N SER A 84 -9.88 -8.40 2.25
CA SER A 84 -10.59 -8.50 3.51
C SER A 84 -11.55 -7.31 3.70
N TRP A 85 -12.80 -7.59 4.12
CA TRP A 85 -13.85 -6.58 4.37
C TRP A 85 -13.46 -5.53 5.42
N GLU A 86 -12.57 -5.91 6.32
CA GLU A 86 -12.04 -5.09 7.40
C GLU A 86 -11.04 -4.03 6.89
N THR A 87 -10.51 -4.19 5.68
CA THR A 87 -9.47 -3.30 5.15
C THR A 87 -9.98 -2.37 4.07
N ARG A 88 -9.40 -1.18 3.97
CA ARG A 88 -9.58 -0.28 2.83
C ARG A 88 -8.24 0.26 2.36
N PHE A 89 -8.12 0.40 1.04
CA PHE A 89 -7.00 1.05 0.38
C PHE A 89 -7.49 2.27 -0.39
N TYR A 90 -7.03 3.45 -0.01
CA TYR A 90 -7.33 4.71 -0.67
C TYR A 90 -6.08 5.26 -1.35
N TRP A 91 -6.17 5.51 -2.65
CA TRP A 91 -5.14 6.23 -3.37
C TRP A 91 -5.60 7.65 -3.69
N HIS A 92 -4.79 8.63 -3.29
CA HIS A 92 -5.04 10.04 -3.55
C HIS A 92 -3.97 10.62 -4.46
N LYS A 93 -4.38 11.06 -5.66
CA LYS A 93 -3.50 11.70 -6.63
C LYS A 93 -3.16 13.13 -6.18
N GLY A 94 -1.88 13.43 -6.05
CA GLY A 94 -1.37 14.78 -5.89
C GLY A 94 -0.97 15.44 -7.21
N LEU A 95 -0.22 16.53 -7.12
CA LEU A 95 0.34 17.24 -8.27
C LEU A 95 1.70 16.66 -8.67
N LEU A 96 2.11 16.87 -9.93
CA LEU A 96 3.46 16.59 -10.44
C LEU A 96 3.97 15.14 -10.22
N GLY A 97 3.06 14.17 -10.17
CA GLY A 97 3.41 12.76 -9.96
C GLY A 97 3.49 12.33 -8.50
N HIS A 98 3.21 13.22 -7.55
CA HIS A 98 3.05 12.84 -6.15
C HIS A 98 1.70 12.14 -5.92
N SER A 99 1.67 11.21 -4.97
CA SER A 99 0.43 10.61 -4.49
C SER A 99 0.59 10.05 -3.08
N ASN A 100 -0.52 9.83 -2.40
CA ASN A 100 -0.58 9.20 -1.09
C ASN A 100 -1.36 7.90 -1.17
N ALA A 101 -0.94 6.91 -0.38
CA ALA A 101 -1.68 5.68 -0.16
C ALA A 101 -2.10 5.62 1.32
N THR A 102 -3.39 5.67 1.59
CA THR A 102 -3.95 5.53 2.94
C THR A 102 -4.54 4.14 3.09
N ILE A 103 -4.06 3.40 4.07
CA ILE A 103 -4.57 2.08 4.43
C ILE A 103 -5.32 2.20 5.75
N GLN A 104 -6.53 1.67 5.77
CA GLN A 104 -7.33 1.54 6.97
C GLN A 104 -7.57 0.07 7.29
N TRP A 105 -7.44 -0.28 8.57
CA TRP A 105 -7.94 -1.52 9.14
C TRP A 105 -9.02 -1.19 10.17
N HIS A 106 -10.26 -1.56 9.85
CA HIS A 106 -11.39 -1.52 10.76
C HIS A 106 -11.30 -2.74 11.66
N ILE A 107 -10.83 -2.54 12.89
CA ILE A 107 -10.52 -3.61 13.82
C ILE A 107 -11.85 -4.27 14.23
N PRO A 108 -12.12 -5.51 13.83
CA PRO A 108 -13.39 -6.15 14.17
C PRO A 108 -13.47 -6.43 15.67
N ASP A 109 -14.69 -6.53 16.22
CA ASP A 109 -14.91 -6.88 17.63
C ASP A 109 -14.34 -8.26 18.00
N THR A 110 -14.10 -9.10 16.99
CA THR A 110 -13.51 -10.44 17.12
C THR A 110 -11.97 -10.43 17.05
N ALA A 111 -11.33 -9.28 16.82
CA ALA A 111 -9.88 -9.19 16.78
C ALA A 111 -9.28 -9.57 18.14
N GLN A 112 -8.24 -10.41 18.10
CA GLN A 112 -7.51 -10.78 19.31
C GLN A 112 -6.64 -9.60 19.77
N PRO A 113 -6.47 -9.40 21.08
CA PRO A 113 -5.45 -8.49 21.57
C PRO A 113 -4.05 -8.89 21.10
N GLY A 114 -3.17 -7.91 20.88
CA GLY A 114 -1.80 -8.17 20.50
C GLY A 114 -1.14 -7.03 19.74
N ILE A 115 0.05 -7.30 19.23
CA ILE A 115 0.85 -6.33 18.48
C ILE A 115 0.61 -6.55 16.99
N TYR A 116 0.28 -5.48 16.29
CA TYR A 116 -0.04 -5.45 14.87
C TYR A 116 0.84 -4.46 14.12
N ARG A 117 0.93 -4.64 12.80
CA ARG A 117 1.48 -3.65 11.88
C ARG A 117 0.75 -3.70 10.55
N ILE A 118 0.82 -2.60 9.80
CA ILE A 118 0.29 -2.51 8.45
C ILE A 118 1.47 -2.45 7.48
N ARG A 119 1.41 -3.23 6.41
CA ARG A 119 2.34 -3.15 5.28
C ARG A 119 1.65 -2.63 4.04
N TYR A 120 2.42 -1.92 3.22
CA TYR A 120 2.03 -1.37 1.93
C TYR A 120 2.95 -1.94 0.84
N PHE A 121 2.37 -2.43 -0.24
CA PHE A 121 3.08 -2.95 -1.41
C PHE A 121 2.66 -2.14 -2.64
N GLY A 122 3.64 -1.70 -3.42
CA GLY A 122 3.36 -0.86 -4.58
C GLY A 122 4.46 -0.92 -5.63
N HIS A 123 4.18 -0.28 -6.76
CA HIS A 123 5.11 -0.15 -7.87
C HIS A 123 5.16 1.29 -8.34
N ASN A 124 6.35 1.87 -8.40
CA ASN A 124 6.54 3.21 -8.93
C ASN A 124 7.05 3.17 -10.37
N ARG A 125 6.52 4.06 -11.20
CA ARG A 125 7.00 4.28 -12.56
C ARG A 125 8.11 5.33 -12.55
N LYS A 126 9.31 4.91 -12.94
CA LYS A 126 10.48 5.77 -13.10
C LYS A 126 10.80 5.92 -14.59
N GLN A 127 11.08 7.15 -15.03
CA GLN A 127 11.57 7.40 -16.40
C GLN A 127 12.66 8.47 -16.35
N GLU A 128 13.87 8.08 -16.71
CA GLU A 128 15.01 9.00 -16.86
C GLU A 128 15.07 9.56 -18.30
N PHE A 129 15.79 10.65 -18.49
CA PHE A 129 15.93 11.28 -19.81
C PHE A 129 16.52 10.28 -20.82
N LEU A 130 15.84 10.14 -21.98
CA LEU A 130 16.19 9.23 -23.07
C LEU A 130 16.17 7.72 -22.75
N LYS A 131 15.70 7.32 -21.56
CA LYS A 131 15.55 5.90 -21.20
C LYS A 131 14.09 5.44 -21.25
N PRO A 132 13.83 4.16 -21.56
CA PRO A 132 12.51 3.57 -21.37
C PRO A 132 12.04 3.71 -19.92
N ALA A 133 10.73 3.80 -19.73
CA ALA A 133 10.17 3.77 -18.38
C ALA A 133 10.35 2.37 -17.77
N VAL A 134 10.68 2.34 -16.49
CA VAL A 134 10.77 1.13 -15.68
C VAL A 134 9.77 1.19 -14.54
N ILE A 135 9.21 0.04 -14.20
CA ILE A 135 8.30 -0.14 -13.07
C ILE A 135 9.08 -0.87 -11.98
N LEU A 136 9.21 -0.26 -10.81
CA LEU A 136 10.03 -0.77 -9.70
C LEU A 136 9.12 -1.09 -8.51
N PRO A 137 9.21 -2.30 -7.92
CA PRO A 137 8.48 -2.63 -6.71
C PRO A 137 9.07 -1.90 -5.50
N PHE A 138 8.22 -1.61 -4.53
CA PHE A 138 8.63 -1.25 -3.18
C PHE A 138 7.66 -1.84 -2.17
N GLU A 139 8.15 -2.03 -0.95
CA GLU A 139 7.37 -2.46 0.19
C GLU A 139 7.69 -1.57 1.39
N SER A 140 6.72 -1.42 2.27
CA SER A 140 6.86 -0.58 3.46
C SER A 140 6.04 -1.12 4.60
N THR A 141 6.47 -0.78 5.82
CA THR A 141 5.92 -1.31 7.06
C THR A 141 5.71 -0.15 8.02
N SER A 142 4.53 -0.03 8.61
CA SER A 142 4.26 0.94 9.66
C SER A 142 5.07 0.62 10.93
N ALA A 143 5.14 1.58 11.85
CA ALA A 143 5.44 1.23 13.23
C ALA A 143 4.40 0.20 13.74
N ALA A 144 4.83 -0.67 14.64
CA ALA A 144 3.93 -1.59 15.31
C ALA A 144 3.02 -0.85 16.30
N PHE A 145 1.81 -1.36 16.48
CA PHE A 145 0.80 -0.82 17.40
C PHE A 145 0.08 -1.96 18.11
N GLU A 146 -0.48 -1.66 19.28
CA GLU A 146 -1.20 -2.63 20.10
C GLU A 146 -2.71 -2.54 19.86
N VAL A 147 -3.38 -3.69 19.85
CA VAL A 147 -4.84 -3.80 19.92
C VAL A 147 -5.21 -4.40 21.26
N VAL A 148 -6.16 -3.77 21.96
CA VAL A 148 -6.67 -4.21 23.25
C VAL A 148 -8.19 -4.38 23.20
N THR A 149 -8.74 -5.17 24.12
CA THR A 149 -10.20 -5.23 24.35
C THR A 149 -10.70 -3.94 25.01
N SER A 150 -12.02 -3.74 25.01
CA SER A 150 -12.70 -2.67 25.73
C SER A 150 -12.44 -2.72 27.24
#